data_AF-A0A966XUT3-F1
#
_entry.id   AF-A0A966XUT3-F1
#
_cell.length_a   1.000
_cell.length_b   1.000
_cell.length_c   1.000
_cell.angle_alpha   90.00
_cell.angle_beta   90.00
_cell.angle_gamma   90.00
#
_symmetry.space_group_name_H-M   'P 1'
#
loop_
_entity.id
_entity.type
_entity.pdbx_description
1 polymer ?
#
loop_
_entity_poly.entity_id
_entity_poly.type
_entity_poly.pdbx_seq_one_letter_code
_entity_poly.pdbx_strand_id
1 'polypeptide(L)'
;MKQIVRLVVALCVVAVPGFVAAQAWPSAPVRMLIPFAAGSATDVYARLVAKHLSDAFGQQFIVEPKPGANGSIAAQQVAKSKPDGLTLFFTTNTTHAANPSLMKQMTYDPVKDFEPVTKIGGIAFFMAVSAASPYKSVAEIVEAAKGQPGKIAYASGNSVGILSGATLQKMTGTQMTHVPYKST
;
A
#
# COMPACT_ATOMS: atom_id res chain seq x y z
N MET A 1 -68.90 9.20 -1.04
CA MET A 1 -68.22 9.30 -2.35
C MET A 1 -67.18 10.41 -2.46
N LYS A 2 -67.45 11.68 -2.07
CA LYS A 2 -66.48 12.79 -2.21
C LYS A 2 -65.24 12.70 -1.29
N GLN A 3 -65.31 11.97 -0.17
CA GLN A 3 -64.16 11.75 0.73
C GLN A 3 -63.20 10.63 0.28
N ILE A 4 -63.72 9.62 -0.44
CA ILE A 4 -62.90 8.53 -0.99
C ILE A 4 -62.04 9.04 -2.15
N VAL A 5 -62.58 9.95 -2.97
CA VAL A 5 -61.83 10.61 -4.05
C VAL A 5 -60.68 11.49 -3.52
N ARG A 6 -60.85 12.11 -2.34
CA ARG A 6 -59.77 12.91 -1.71
C ARG A 6 -58.64 12.04 -1.14
N LEU A 7 -58.94 10.82 -0.67
CA LEU A 7 -57.91 9.90 -0.16
C LEU A 7 -57.05 9.30 -1.26
N VAL A 8 -57.62 9.06 -2.46
CA VAL A 8 -56.89 8.48 -3.60
C VAL A 8 -55.93 9.50 -4.22
N VAL A 9 -56.27 10.79 -4.25
CA VAL A 9 -55.39 11.84 -4.77
C VAL A 9 -54.21 12.13 -3.84
N ALA A 10 -54.37 11.96 -2.52
CA ALA A 10 -53.28 12.14 -1.56
C ALA A 10 -52.24 11.00 -1.59
N LEU A 11 -52.61 9.81 -2.07
CA LEU A 11 -51.71 8.65 -2.13
C LEU A 11 -50.83 8.60 -3.39
N CYS A 12 -51.15 9.39 -4.42
CA CYS A 12 -50.41 9.39 -5.69
C CYS A 12 -49.24 10.38 -5.77
N VAL A 13 -49.05 11.26 -4.77
CA VAL A 13 -48.00 12.31 -4.80
C VAL A 13 -46.66 11.84 -4.21
N VAL A 14 -46.58 10.66 -3.59
CA VAL A 14 -45.37 10.23 -2.84
C VAL A 14 -44.48 9.22 -3.59
N ALA A 15 -44.81 8.85 -4.82
CA ALA A 15 -44.04 7.87 -5.61
C ALA A 15 -43.42 8.49 -6.87
N VAL A 16 -42.70 9.60 -6.74
CA VAL A 16 -41.63 9.89 -7.69
C VAL A 16 -40.40 9.16 -7.15
N PRO A 17 -39.93 8.06 -7.77
CA PRO A 17 -38.61 7.55 -7.44
C PRO A 17 -37.63 8.69 -7.72
N GLY A 18 -37.12 9.30 -6.66
CA GLY A 18 -36.04 10.26 -6.79
C GLY A 18 -34.94 9.55 -7.53
N PHE A 19 -34.67 9.96 -8.77
CA PHE A 19 -33.41 9.66 -9.42
C PHE A 19 -32.35 10.25 -8.49
N VAL A 20 -31.79 9.41 -7.62
CA VAL A 20 -30.47 9.66 -7.06
C VAL A 20 -29.57 9.60 -8.28
N ALA A 21 -29.33 10.76 -8.90
CA ALA A 21 -28.23 10.90 -9.82
C ALA A 21 -27.01 10.45 -9.01
N ALA A 22 -26.47 9.28 -9.35
CA ALA A 22 -25.19 8.86 -8.81
C ALA A 22 -24.26 10.05 -9.03
N GLN A 23 -23.82 10.70 -7.95
CA GLN A 23 -22.86 11.79 -8.08
C GLN A 23 -21.69 11.21 -8.86
N ALA A 24 -21.32 11.87 -9.96
CA ALA A 24 -20.18 11.45 -10.75
C ALA A 24 -18.98 11.33 -9.81
N TRP A 25 -18.45 10.12 -9.67
CA TRP A 25 -17.26 9.90 -8.88
C TRP A 25 -16.03 10.30 -9.72
N PRO A 26 -15.02 10.94 -9.11
CA PRO A 26 -15.01 11.44 -7.74
C PRO A 26 -15.69 12.81 -7.61
N SER A 27 -16.42 13.03 -6.51
CA SER A 27 -17.11 14.30 -6.22
C SER A 27 -16.24 15.34 -5.51
N ALA A 28 -15.03 14.95 -5.09
CA ALA A 28 -14.04 15.76 -4.41
C ALA A 28 -12.63 15.17 -4.67
N PRO A 29 -11.55 15.87 -4.31
CA PRO A 29 -10.20 15.31 -4.40
C PRO A 29 -10.06 13.96 -3.69
N VAL A 30 -9.39 13.01 -4.35
CA VAL A 30 -9.15 11.66 -3.85
C VAL A 30 -7.77 11.60 -3.19
N ARG A 31 -7.71 11.10 -1.96
CA ARG A 31 -6.45 10.90 -1.23
C ARG A 31 -5.93 9.49 -1.49
N MET A 32 -4.69 9.38 -1.97
CA MET A 32 -3.99 8.13 -2.19
C MET A 32 -2.89 7.97 -1.16
N LEU A 33 -3.15 7.20 -0.10
CA LEU A 33 -2.16 6.95 0.93
C LEU A 33 -1.15 5.91 0.44
N ILE A 34 0.12 6.14 0.73
CA ILE A 34 1.20 5.20 0.44
C ILE A 34 1.93 4.82 1.74
N PRO A 35 2.37 3.56 1.90
CA PRO A 35 2.97 3.07 3.14
C PRO A 35 4.45 3.44 3.34
N PHE A 36 5.05 4.22 2.42
CA PHE A 36 6.48 4.51 2.38
C PHE A 36 6.75 6.01 2.20
N ALA A 37 8.00 6.41 2.39
CA ALA A 37 8.43 7.80 2.32
C ALA A 37 8.36 8.36 0.88
N ALA A 38 8.33 9.68 0.77
CA ALA A 38 8.49 10.36 -0.51
C ALA A 38 9.83 10.00 -1.16
N GLY A 39 9.85 9.83 -2.48
CA GLY A 39 11.03 9.38 -3.21
C GLY A 39 11.25 7.86 -3.22
N SER A 40 10.49 7.09 -2.45
CA SER A 40 10.48 5.62 -2.57
C SER A 40 9.94 5.19 -3.94
N ALA A 41 10.26 3.98 -4.38
CA ALA A 41 9.72 3.44 -5.64
C ALA A 41 8.17 3.52 -5.66
N THR A 42 7.51 3.17 -4.54
CA THR A 42 6.05 3.27 -4.41
C THR A 42 5.54 4.69 -4.60
N ASP A 43 6.21 5.70 -4.04
CA ASP A 43 5.85 7.11 -4.23
C ASP A 43 5.92 7.54 -5.70
N VAL A 44 6.98 7.15 -6.41
CA VAL A 44 7.15 7.45 -7.84
C VAL A 44 6.00 6.88 -8.66
N TYR A 45 5.66 5.60 -8.47
CA TYR A 45 4.54 4.96 -9.17
C TYR A 45 3.20 5.57 -8.79
N ALA A 46 2.95 5.82 -7.50
CA ALA A 46 1.71 6.42 -7.03
C ALA A 46 1.48 7.81 -7.63
N ARG A 47 2.53 8.63 -7.73
CA ARG A 47 2.45 9.97 -8.34
C ARG A 47 2.18 9.91 -9.84
N LEU A 48 2.79 8.95 -10.55
CA LEU A 48 2.51 8.72 -11.97
C LEU A 48 1.04 8.34 -12.19
N VAL A 49 0.52 7.41 -11.40
CA VAL A 49 -0.88 6.99 -11.45
C VAL A 49 -1.82 8.14 -11.09
N ALA A 50 -1.55 8.85 -10.00
CA ALA A 50 -2.35 9.98 -9.54
C ALA A 50 -2.47 11.08 -10.60
N LYS A 51 -1.38 11.36 -11.33
CA LYS A 51 -1.43 12.30 -12.46
C LYS A 51 -2.43 11.84 -13.53
N HIS A 52 -2.34 10.59 -13.99
CA HIS A 52 -3.23 10.08 -15.04
C HIS A 52 -4.69 10.01 -14.59
N LEU A 53 -4.93 9.62 -13.34
CA LEU A 53 -6.27 9.63 -12.76
C LEU A 53 -6.82 11.07 -12.68
N SER A 54 -5.99 12.04 -12.31
CA SER A 54 -6.43 13.43 -12.26
C SER A 54 -6.82 13.96 -13.64
N ASP A 55 -6.02 13.66 -14.65
CA ASP A 55 -6.30 14.04 -16.04
C ASP A 55 -7.58 13.37 -16.57
N ALA A 56 -7.83 12.10 -16.21
CA ALA A 56 -8.98 11.33 -16.68
C ALA A 56 -10.32 11.70 -16.00
N PHE A 57 -10.28 12.02 -14.70
CA PHE A 57 -11.47 12.25 -13.89
C PHE A 57 -11.77 13.73 -13.62
N GLY A 58 -10.85 14.65 -13.97
CA GLY A 58 -11.04 16.09 -13.76
C GLY A 58 -11.03 16.53 -12.29
N GLN A 59 -10.59 15.66 -11.38
CA GLN A 59 -10.43 15.92 -9.95
C GLN A 59 -9.02 15.54 -9.50
N GLN A 60 -8.51 16.19 -8.46
CA GLN A 60 -7.16 15.89 -7.99
C GLN A 60 -7.07 14.53 -7.28
N PHE A 61 -6.06 13.75 -7.63
CA PHE A 61 -5.61 12.59 -6.87
C PHE A 61 -4.31 12.96 -6.14
N ILE A 62 -4.34 12.95 -4.81
CA ILE A 62 -3.28 13.48 -3.95
C ILE A 62 -2.53 12.33 -3.28
N VAL A 63 -1.23 12.19 -3.56
CA VAL A 63 -0.38 11.16 -2.94
C VAL A 63 0.07 11.59 -1.56
N GLU A 64 -0.23 10.78 -0.55
CA GLU A 64 0.09 11.04 0.86
C GLU A 64 1.01 9.95 1.46
N PRO A 65 2.31 10.22 1.56
CA PRO A 65 3.25 9.37 2.28
C PRO A 65 2.92 9.23 3.77
N LYS A 66 2.77 7.97 4.23
CA LYS A 66 2.54 7.61 5.63
C LYS A 66 3.46 6.45 6.05
N PRO A 67 4.79 6.68 6.16
CA PRO A 67 5.75 5.63 6.51
C PRO A 67 5.64 5.20 7.99
N GLY A 68 6.16 4.00 8.27
CA GLY A 68 6.32 3.47 9.63
C GLY A 68 5.60 2.15 9.85
N ALA A 69 6.08 1.38 10.84
CA ALA A 69 5.58 0.06 11.20
C ALA A 69 5.38 -0.89 9.99
N ASN A 70 6.34 -0.92 9.05
CA ASN A 70 6.23 -1.67 7.80
C ASN A 70 4.91 -1.38 7.04
N GLY A 71 4.48 -0.12 6.99
CA GLY A 71 3.27 0.30 6.28
C GLY A 71 1.96 0.10 7.04
N SER A 72 2.00 -0.49 8.24
CA SER A 72 0.80 -0.74 9.03
C SER A 72 0.10 0.55 9.50
N ILE A 73 0.83 1.66 9.63
CA ILE A 73 0.25 2.98 9.96
C ILE A 73 -0.68 3.44 8.83
N ALA A 74 -0.20 3.41 7.58
CA ALA A 74 -1.01 3.78 6.41
C ALA A 74 -2.20 2.83 6.23
N ALA A 75 -1.97 1.52 6.35
CA ALA A 75 -3.02 0.52 6.22
C ALA A 75 -4.14 0.73 7.25
N GLN A 76 -3.79 0.92 8.53
CA GLN A 76 -4.77 1.17 9.57
C GLN A 76 -5.54 2.48 9.34
N GLN A 77 -4.87 3.53 8.86
CA GLN A 77 -5.54 4.80 8.56
C GLN A 77 -6.57 4.65 7.44
N VAL A 78 -6.25 3.90 6.37
CA VAL A 78 -7.20 3.68 5.26
C VAL A 78 -8.31 2.72 5.66
N ALA A 79 -8.02 1.63 6.38
CA ALA A 79 -9.03 0.68 6.87
C ALA A 79 -10.10 1.36 7.76
N LYS A 80 -9.74 2.44 8.47
CA LYS A 80 -10.66 3.23 9.31
C LYS A 80 -11.28 4.43 8.60
N SER A 81 -10.94 4.66 7.33
CA SER A 81 -11.49 5.77 6.56
C SER A 81 -12.95 5.50 6.17
N LYS A 82 -13.67 6.55 5.76
CA LYS A 82 -15.04 6.38 5.26
C LYS A 82 -14.98 5.56 3.96
N PRO A 83 -15.85 4.55 3.77
CA PRO A 83 -15.90 3.75 2.54
C PRO A 83 -16.65 4.51 1.42
N ASP A 84 -16.24 5.75 1.13
CA ASP A 84 -16.85 6.65 0.15
C ASP A 84 -16.05 6.76 -1.16
N GLY A 85 -14.95 6.00 -1.28
CA GLY A 85 -14.09 5.98 -2.45
C GLY A 85 -13.19 7.21 -2.60
N LEU A 86 -13.15 8.13 -1.63
CA LEU A 86 -12.27 9.31 -1.66
C LEU A 86 -10.95 9.09 -0.93
N THR A 87 -10.80 7.94 -0.28
CA THR A 87 -9.53 7.49 0.31
C THR A 87 -9.15 6.14 -0.30
N LEU A 88 -8.03 6.11 -1.01
CA LEU A 88 -7.47 4.91 -1.63
C LEU A 88 -6.17 4.54 -0.93
N PHE A 89 -5.91 3.24 -0.84
CA PHE A 89 -4.62 2.73 -0.39
C PHE A 89 -3.79 2.22 -1.57
N PHE A 90 -2.61 2.79 -1.79
CA PHE A 90 -1.63 2.21 -2.70
C PHE A 90 -0.90 1.08 -1.97
N THR A 91 -1.49 -0.11 -2.04
CA THR A 91 -1.01 -1.30 -1.31
C THR A 91 0.32 -1.81 -1.87
N THR A 92 1.00 -2.66 -1.10
CA THR A 92 2.22 -3.35 -1.53
C THR A 92 2.29 -4.76 -0.97
N ASN A 93 3.21 -5.58 -1.46
CA ASN A 93 3.49 -6.90 -0.90
C ASN A 93 3.81 -6.84 0.61
N THR A 94 4.41 -5.75 1.09
CA THR A 94 4.66 -5.56 2.52
C THR A 94 3.37 -5.59 3.31
N THR A 95 2.38 -4.77 2.95
CA THR A 95 1.16 -4.60 3.77
C THR A 95 0.16 -5.73 3.56
N HIS A 96 0.07 -6.29 2.36
CA HIS A 96 -0.97 -7.29 2.02
C HIS A 96 -0.50 -8.74 1.98
N ALA A 97 0.82 -9.01 2.02
CA ALA A 97 1.34 -10.38 1.97
C ALA A 97 2.36 -10.70 3.07
N ALA A 98 3.38 -9.85 3.27
CA ALA A 98 4.48 -10.16 4.18
C ALA A 98 4.12 -9.92 5.65
N ASN A 99 3.48 -8.79 5.97
CA ASN A 99 3.14 -8.44 7.37
C ASN A 99 2.30 -9.50 8.09
N PRO A 100 1.27 -10.13 7.49
CA PRO A 100 0.51 -11.20 8.14
C PRO A 100 1.36 -12.37 8.65
N SER A 101 2.50 -12.66 8.02
CA SER A 101 3.40 -13.73 8.44
C SER A 101 4.56 -13.25 9.34
N LEU A 102 4.89 -11.96 9.31
CA LEU A 102 6.06 -11.41 10.00
C LEU A 102 5.72 -10.66 11.28
N MET A 103 4.51 -10.11 11.39
CA MET A 103 4.07 -9.36 12.56
C MET A 103 3.34 -10.27 13.54
N LYS A 104 3.78 -10.28 14.80
CA LYS A 104 3.11 -11.03 15.87
C LYS A 104 1.66 -10.57 16.10
N GLN A 105 1.40 -9.29 15.89
CA GLN A 105 0.08 -8.69 16.03
C GLN A 105 -0.16 -7.72 14.88
N MET A 106 -1.27 -7.93 14.18
CA MET A 106 -1.72 -7.09 13.09
C MET A 106 -2.74 -6.06 13.59
N THR A 107 -2.73 -4.86 12.98
CA THR A 107 -3.64 -3.76 13.31
C THR A 107 -4.75 -3.54 12.27
N TYR A 108 -4.79 -4.40 11.25
CA TYR A 108 -5.75 -4.47 10.15
C TYR A 108 -5.75 -5.89 9.55
N ASP A 109 -6.84 -6.27 8.90
CA ASP A 109 -6.96 -7.49 8.09
C ASP A 109 -6.80 -7.12 6.60
N PRO A 110 -5.73 -7.57 5.91
CA PRO A 110 -5.46 -7.19 4.52
C PRO A 110 -6.48 -7.72 3.51
N VAL A 111 -7.35 -8.64 3.91
CA VAL A 111 -8.39 -9.22 3.04
C VAL A 111 -9.76 -8.65 3.39
N LYS A 112 -10.11 -8.55 4.67
CA LYS A 112 -11.45 -8.11 5.08
C LYS A 112 -11.63 -6.59 5.12
N ASP A 113 -10.56 -5.85 5.40
CA ASP A 113 -10.67 -4.40 5.62
C ASP A 113 -10.48 -3.58 4.34
N PHE A 114 -10.24 -4.22 3.19
CA PHE A 114 -9.95 -3.56 1.92
C PHE A 114 -10.69 -4.21 0.75
N GLU A 115 -11.29 -3.37 -0.10
CA GLU A 115 -11.83 -3.79 -1.39
C GLU A 115 -10.75 -3.68 -2.48
N PRO A 116 -10.37 -4.77 -3.17
CA PRO A 116 -9.37 -4.72 -4.22
C PRO A 116 -9.88 -3.97 -5.46
N VAL A 117 -9.16 -2.92 -5.89
CA VAL A 117 -9.50 -2.17 -7.11
C VAL A 117 -8.81 -2.78 -8.34
N THR A 118 -7.48 -2.77 -8.37
CA THR A 118 -6.69 -3.32 -9.48
C THR A 118 -5.22 -3.48 -9.10
N LYS A 119 -4.49 -4.28 -9.89
CA LYS A 119 -3.02 -4.39 -9.80
C LYS A 119 -2.38 -3.34 -10.69
N ILE A 120 -1.60 -2.43 -10.09
CA ILE A 120 -0.89 -1.37 -10.82
C ILE A 120 0.34 -1.89 -11.58
N GLY A 121 1.07 -2.85 -11.00
CA GLY A 121 2.30 -3.36 -11.60
C GLY A 121 3.11 -4.25 -10.67
N GLY A 122 4.36 -4.52 -11.06
CA GLY A 122 5.35 -5.24 -10.24
C GLY A 122 6.64 -4.43 -10.13
N ILE A 123 7.29 -4.49 -8.97
CA ILE A 123 8.57 -3.83 -8.71
C ILE A 123 9.62 -4.93 -8.49
N ALA A 124 10.69 -4.89 -9.28
CA ALA A 124 11.85 -5.76 -9.07
C ALA A 124 12.70 -5.25 -7.90
N PHE A 125 13.16 -6.16 -7.05
CA PHE A 125 14.09 -5.86 -5.97
C PHE A 125 15.51 -6.23 -6.41
N PHE A 126 16.47 -5.39 -6.04
CA PHE A 126 17.88 -5.58 -6.35
C PHE A 126 18.69 -5.64 -5.07
N MET A 127 19.71 -6.51 -5.05
CA MET A 127 20.79 -6.42 -4.08
C MET A 127 21.79 -5.39 -4.58
N ALA A 128 22.01 -4.36 -3.78
CA ALA A 128 22.97 -3.31 -4.07
C ALA A 128 23.98 -3.18 -2.94
N VAL A 129 25.18 -2.75 -3.30
CA VAL A 129 26.24 -2.41 -2.36
C VAL A 129 26.66 -0.95 -2.58
N SER A 130 27.34 -0.36 -1.61
CA SER A 130 28.00 0.94 -1.80
C SER A 130 28.94 0.89 -3.00
N ALA A 131 29.08 1.98 -3.75
CA ALA A 131 30.03 2.08 -4.85
C ALA A 131 31.49 1.79 -4.41
N ALA A 132 31.82 2.12 -3.16
CA ALA A 132 33.12 1.85 -2.55
C ALA A 132 33.24 0.42 -1.97
N SER A 133 32.20 -0.41 -2.08
CA SER A 133 32.23 -1.77 -1.55
C SER A 133 33.26 -2.63 -2.29
N PRO A 134 34.03 -3.48 -1.57
CA PRO A 134 34.93 -4.42 -2.20
C PRO A 134 34.19 -5.56 -2.90
N TYR A 135 32.92 -5.84 -2.55
CA TYR A 135 32.16 -6.95 -3.11
C TYR A 135 31.55 -6.58 -4.46
N LYS A 136 31.83 -7.38 -5.49
CA LYS A 136 31.37 -7.18 -6.88
C LYS A 136 30.39 -8.26 -7.34
N SER A 137 30.18 -9.29 -6.53
CA SER A 137 29.23 -10.36 -6.81
C SER A 137 28.52 -10.86 -5.55
N VAL A 138 27.37 -11.51 -5.72
CA VAL A 138 26.67 -12.17 -4.61
C VAL A 138 27.54 -13.29 -4.01
N ALA A 139 28.33 -13.97 -4.83
CA ALA A 139 29.23 -15.04 -4.38
C ALA A 139 30.26 -14.51 -3.37
N GLU A 140 30.89 -13.37 -3.66
CA GLU A 140 31.85 -12.73 -2.75
C GLU A 140 31.20 -12.31 -1.42
N ILE A 141 29.96 -11.81 -1.46
CA ILE A 141 29.21 -11.45 -0.24
C ILE A 141 28.96 -12.70 0.60
N VAL A 142 28.54 -13.80 -0.04
CA VAL A 142 28.27 -15.07 0.66
C VAL A 142 29.55 -15.65 1.24
N GLU A 143 30.65 -15.65 0.50
CA GLU A 143 31.95 -16.10 0.98
C GLU A 143 32.42 -15.28 2.19
N ALA A 144 32.36 -13.95 2.10
CA ALA A 144 32.72 -13.06 3.19
C ALA A 144 31.83 -13.28 4.43
N ALA A 145 30.52 -13.45 4.23
CA ALA A 145 29.58 -13.70 5.33
C ALA A 145 29.76 -15.08 5.98
N LYS A 146 30.26 -16.09 5.25
CA LYS A 146 30.65 -17.39 5.81
C LYS A 146 31.93 -17.29 6.64
N GLY A 147 32.94 -16.58 6.12
CA GLY A 147 34.23 -16.41 6.80
C GLY A 147 34.14 -15.49 8.03
N GLN A 148 33.16 -14.60 8.07
CA GLN A 148 33.00 -13.60 9.15
C GLN A 148 31.53 -13.49 9.61
N PRO A 149 31.01 -14.49 10.35
CA PRO A 149 29.63 -14.50 10.82
C PRO A 149 29.26 -13.21 11.60
N GLY A 150 28.15 -12.58 11.21
CA GLY A 150 27.62 -11.36 11.85
C GLY A 150 28.34 -10.06 11.48
N LYS A 151 29.47 -10.09 10.75
CA LYS A 151 30.21 -8.87 10.37
C LYS A 151 29.63 -8.13 9.16
N ILE A 152 29.02 -8.86 8.24
CA ILE A 152 28.36 -8.26 7.08
C ILE A 152 26.98 -7.77 7.52
N ALA A 153 26.74 -6.47 7.35
CA ALA A 153 25.43 -5.87 7.61
C ALA A 153 24.62 -5.74 6.32
N TYR A 154 23.31 -5.92 6.40
CA TYR A 154 22.38 -5.61 5.31
C TYR A 154 21.25 -4.70 5.80
N ALA A 155 20.88 -3.74 4.96
CA ALA A 155 19.80 -2.81 5.25
C ALA A 155 18.45 -3.33 4.72
N SER A 156 17.35 -2.99 5.40
CA SER A 156 16.01 -3.14 4.83
C SER A 156 15.15 -1.92 5.12
N GLY A 157 14.43 -1.42 4.11
CA GLY A 157 13.43 -0.37 4.29
C GLY A 157 11.98 -0.85 4.33
N ASN A 158 11.74 -2.16 4.20
CA ASN A 158 10.42 -2.78 4.15
C ASN A 158 10.48 -4.28 4.46
N SER A 159 9.33 -4.91 4.68
CA SER A 159 9.22 -6.34 5.00
C SER A 159 9.77 -7.28 3.93
N VAL A 160 9.72 -6.90 2.64
CA VAL A 160 10.28 -7.71 1.55
C VAL A 160 11.82 -7.73 1.63
N GLY A 161 12.46 -6.60 1.99
CA GLY A 161 13.90 -6.54 2.23
C GLY A 161 14.34 -7.39 3.42
N ILE A 162 13.55 -7.40 4.50
CA ILE A 162 13.78 -8.29 5.66
C ILE A 162 13.75 -9.75 5.21
N LEU A 163 12.68 -10.15 4.51
CA LEU A 163 12.50 -11.52 4.04
C LEU A 163 13.57 -11.93 3.02
N SER A 164 14.00 -11.01 2.15
CA SER A 164 15.04 -11.27 1.16
C SER A 164 16.38 -11.57 1.84
N GLY A 165 16.77 -10.76 2.84
CA GLY A 165 17.99 -11.01 3.60
C GLY A 165 17.93 -12.28 4.44
N ALA A 166 16.79 -12.57 5.08
CA ALA A 166 16.59 -13.81 5.83
C ALA A 166 16.61 -15.06 4.92
N THR A 167 15.99 -14.96 3.73
CA THR A 167 15.99 -16.02 2.72
C THR A 167 17.41 -16.30 2.22
N LEU A 168 18.20 -15.26 1.93
CA LEU A 168 19.60 -15.44 1.52
C LEU A 168 20.42 -16.14 2.61
N GLN A 169 20.30 -15.69 3.86
CA GLN A 169 21.00 -16.32 5.00
C GLN A 169 20.64 -17.79 5.13
N LYS A 170 19.34 -18.12 5.08
CA LYS A 170 18.84 -19.49 5.15
C LYS A 170 19.36 -20.35 3.99
N MET A 171 19.33 -19.85 2.76
CA MET A 171 19.77 -20.58 1.57
C MET A 171 21.28 -20.84 1.54
N THR A 172 22.07 -19.95 2.14
CA THR A 172 23.54 -19.97 2.04
C THR A 172 24.24 -20.44 3.30
N GLY A 173 23.49 -20.62 4.40
CA GLY A 173 24.04 -20.93 5.73
C GLY A 173 24.89 -19.79 6.30
N THR A 174 24.63 -18.54 5.88
CA THR A 174 25.37 -17.37 6.37
C THR A 174 24.66 -16.70 7.54
N GLN A 175 25.41 -15.92 8.30
CA GLN A 175 24.88 -15.04 9.34
C GLN A 175 25.29 -13.60 9.05
N MET A 176 24.31 -12.73 8.84
CA MET A 176 24.48 -11.32 8.54
C MET A 176 23.69 -10.48 9.54
N THR A 177 24.21 -9.30 9.86
CA THR A 177 23.55 -8.35 10.77
C THR A 177 22.49 -7.56 10.02
N HIS A 178 21.23 -7.68 10.45
CA HIS A 178 20.13 -6.91 9.89
C HIS A 178 20.07 -5.50 10.47
N VAL A 179 20.00 -4.47 9.61
CA VAL A 179 19.87 -3.06 10.00
C VAL A 179 18.55 -2.49 9.43
N PRO A 180 17.50 -2.28 10.25
CA PRO A 180 16.23 -1.78 9.77
C PRO A 180 16.23 -0.26 9.56
N TYR A 181 15.63 0.18 8.46
CA TYR A 181 15.33 1.58 8.15
C TYR A 181 13.82 1.83 8.17
N LYS A 182 13.42 3.09 8.40
CA LYS A 182 12.00 3.48 8.47
C LYS A 182 11.26 3.36 7.13
N SER A 183 11.98 3.43 6.01
CA SER A 183 11.45 3.33 4.66
C SER A 183 12.53 2.96 3.64
N THR A 184 12.11 2.70 2.40
CA THR A 184 12.98 2.40 1.24
C THR A 184 13.18 3.64 0.41
#